data_AF-A0A4V4H8J5-F1
#
_entry.id   AF-A0A4V4H8J5-F1
#
_cell.length_a   1.000
_cell.length_b   1.000
_cell.length_c   1.000
_cell.angle_alpha   90.00
_cell.angle_beta   90.00
_cell.angle_gamma   90.00
#
_symmetry.space_group_name_H-M   'P 1'
#
loop_
_entity.id
_entity.type
_entity.pdbx_description
1 polymer ?
#
loop_
_entity_poly.entity_id
_entity_poly.type
_entity_poly.pdbx_seq_one_letter_code
_entity_poly.pdbx_strand_id
1 'polypeptide(L)' 'MTLERTTFCFICTHLASGEKDGDEVRRNLDVAEIMKRTRFQQSHRIAGPAPHLPETILEHE' A
#
# COMPACT_ATOMS: atom_id res chain seq x y z
N MET A 1 -1.44 -3.09 -9.93
CA MET A 1 -0.86 -3.27 -11.29
C MET A 1 -0.46 -4.73 -11.42
N THR A 2 -0.62 -5.36 -12.58
CA THR A 2 -0.36 -6.80 -12.75
C THR A 2 0.53 -7.04 -13.96
N LEU A 3 1.54 -7.90 -13.82
CA LEU A 3 2.42 -8.37 -14.90
C LEU A 3 2.51 -9.89 -14.81
N GLU A 4 2.18 -10.59 -15.90
CA GLU A 4 2.20 -12.06 -15.97
C GLU A 4 1.52 -12.76 -14.77
N ARG A 5 0.37 -12.23 -14.35
CA ARG A 5 -0.45 -12.69 -13.20
C ARG A 5 0.13 -12.38 -11.81
N THR A 6 1.28 -11.71 -11.72
CA THR A 6 1.83 -11.22 -10.46
C THR A 6 1.42 -9.78 -10.22
N THR A 7 0.94 -9.49 -9.01
CA THR A 7 0.56 -8.14 -8.59
C THR A 7 1.74 -7.40 -7.99
N PHE A 8 1.91 -6.14 -8.38
CA PHE A 8 2.97 -5.26 -7.88
C PHE A 8 2.37 -3.99 -7.28
N CYS A 9 2.94 -3.58 -6.14
CA CYS A 9 2.66 -2.31 -5.48
C CYS A 9 3.97 -1.54 -5.29
N PHE A 10 4.02 -0.31 -5.78
CA PHE A 10 5.14 0.59 -5.57
C PHE A 10 4.66 1.80 -4.77
N ILE A 11 5.33 2.07 -3.65
CA ILE A 11 4.96 3.15 -2.73
C ILE A 11 6.15 4.11 -2.65
N CYS A 12 5.92 5.36 -3.00
CA CYS A 12 6.89 6.45 -2.84
C CYS A 12 6.28 7.48 -1.90
N THR A 13 6.94 7.72 -0.77
CA THR A 13 6.44 8.62 0.28
C THR A 13 7.56 9.47 0.84
N HIS A 14 7.19 10.65 1.36
CA HIS A 14 8.08 11.50 2.14
C HIS A 14 7.48 11.58 3.55
N LEU A 15 8.21 11.04 4.53
CA LEU A 15 7.75 10.92 5.93
C LEU A 15 8.33 12.05 6.79
N ALA A 16 7.91 12.12 8.05
CA ALA A 16 8.47 13.06 9.01
C ALA A 16 10.01 13.00 9.11
N SER A 17 10.68 14.15 8.99
CA SER A 17 12.13 14.31 9.17
C SER A 17 12.48 14.62 10.63
N GLY A 18 13.78 14.54 10.99
CA GLY A 18 14.28 14.86 12.33
C GLY A 18 14.83 13.67 13.10
N GLU A 19 15.74 13.95 14.04
CA GLU A 19 16.47 12.98 14.88
C GLU A 19 16.16 13.13 16.38
N LYS A 20 15.11 13.88 16.76
CA LYS A 20 14.76 14.06 18.17
C LYS A 20 13.99 12.86 18.70
N ASP A 21 13.97 12.73 20.03
CA ASP A 21 13.14 11.75 20.71
C ASP A 21 11.66 11.95 20.32
N GLY A 22 11.05 10.87 19.82
CA GLY A 22 9.67 10.86 19.32
C GLY A 22 9.50 11.08 17.82
N ASP A 23 10.52 11.54 17.08
CA ASP A 23 10.44 11.68 15.63
C ASP A 23 10.35 10.30 14.94
N GLU A 24 11.00 9.27 15.50
CA GLU A 24 10.82 7.88 15.05
C GLU A 24 9.37 7.41 15.20
N VAL A 25 8.76 7.67 16.37
CA VAL A 25 7.36 7.33 16.62
C VAL A 25 6.45 8.02 15.61
N ARG A 26 6.71 9.30 15.30
CA ARG A 26 5.95 10.04 14.29
C ARG A 26 6.09 9.41 12.90
N ARG A 27 7.31 9.05 12.47
CA ARG A 27 7.51 8.34 11.18
C ARG A 27 6.78 7.01 11.13
N ASN A 28 6.81 6.24 12.22
CA ASN A 28 6.10 4.96 12.30
C ASN A 28 4.58 5.15 12.22
N LEU A 29 4.05 6.22 12.84
CA LEU A 29 2.64 6.59 12.72
C LEU A 29 2.27 7.01 11.29
N ASP A 30 3.13 7.75 10.60
CA ASP A 30 2.90 8.09 9.19
C ASP A 30 2.78 6.81 8.34
N VAL A 31 3.69 5.84 8.52
CA VAL A 31 3.63 4.53 7.83
C VAL A 31 2.35 3.78 8.18
N ALA A 32 2.00 3.69 9.47
CA ALA A 32 0.79 3.00 9.91
C ALA A 32 -0.48 3.60 9.27
N GLU A 33 -0.54 4.93 9.14
CA GLU A 33 -1.67 5.59 8.52
C GLU A 33 -1.69 5.42 6.99
N ILE A 34 -0.53 5.39 6.33
CA ILE A 34 -0.43 5.04 4.90
C ILE A 34 -0.98 3.63 4.66
N MET A 35 -0.57 2.65 5.47
CA MET A 35 -1.02 1.27 5.37
C MET A 35 -2.54 1.14 5.59
N LYS A 36 -3.07 1.87 6.57
CA LYS A 36 -4.49 1.86 6.92
C LYS A 36 -5.38 2.57 5.91
N ARG A 37 -4.92 3.69 5.33
CA ARG A 37 -5.72 4.53 4.43
C ARG A 37 -5.65 4.09 2.97
N THR A 38 -4.56 3.44 2.55
CA THR A 38 -4.42 3.00 1.17
C THR A 38 -5.35 1.83 0.87
N ARG A 39 -6.33 2.07 0.01
CA ARG A 39 -7.19 1.04 -0.57
C ARG A 39 -7.10 1.10 -2.09
N PHE A 40 -6.94 -0.06 -2.72
CA PHE A 40 -6.91 -0.18 -4.18
C PHE A 40 -8.35 -0.37 -4.69
N GLN A 41 -8.74 0.44 -5.66
CA GLN A 41 -10.04 0.23 -6.31
C GLN A 41 -9.98 -1.02 -7.18
N GLN A 42 -10.90 -1.96 -6.95
CA GLN A 42 -11.11 -3.08 -7.86
C GLN A 42 -11.70 -2.56 -9.17
N SER A 43 -10.86 -2.32 -10.17
CA SER A 43 -11.37 -2.00 -11.50
C SER A 43 -12.06 -3.25 -12.07
N HIS A 44 -13.38 -3.19 -12.27
CA HIS A 44 -14.23 -4.23 -12.88
C HIS A 44 -13.85 -4.60 -14.35
N ARG A 45 -12.67 -4.22 -14.83
CA ARG A 45 -12.25 -4.39 -16.24
C ARG A 45 -11.83 -5.82 -16.60
N ILE A 46 -11.81 -6.75 -15.65
CA ILE A 46 -11.52 -8.16 -15.94
C ILE A 46 -12.83 -8.94 -15.93
N ALA A 47 -13.47 -9.05 -17.10
CA ALA A 47 -14.60 -9.96 -17.31
C ALA A 47 -14.06 -11.41 -17.32
N GLY A 48 -14.24 -12.11 -16.20
CA GLY A 48 -13.77 -13.48 -15.94
C GLY A 48 -13.78 -13.75 -14.43
N PRO A 49 -13.54 -14.99 -13.94
CA PRO A 49 -13.33 -15.21 -12.51
C PRO A 49 -12.17 -14.32 -12.08
N ALA A 50 -12.49 -13.27 -11.31
CA ALA A 50 -11.52 -12.24 -10.97
C ALA A 50 -10.35 -12.93 -10.25
N PRO A 51 -9.10 -12.81 -10.73
CA PRO A 51 -7.97 -13.16 -9.88
C PRO A 51 -8.11 -12.34 -8.60
N HIS A 52 -7.85 -12.95 -7.44
CA HIS A 52 -7.92 -12.28 -6.14
C HIS A 52 -6.98 -11.07 -6.16
N LEU A 53 -7.51 -9.89 -6.48
CA LEU A 53 -6.75 -8.66 -6.59
C LEU A 53 -6.63 -8.07 -5.18
N PRO A 54 -5.42 -7.71 -4.75
CA PRO A 54 -5.22 -7.13 -3.43
C PRO A 54 -5.97 -5.79 -3.31
N GLU A 55 -6.76 -5.66 -2.25
CA GLU A 55 -7.51 -4.46 -1.89
C GLU A 55 -6.70 -3.52 -1.00
N THR A 56 -5.72 -4.07 -0.28
CA THR A 56 -4.84 -3.32 0.63
C THR A 56 -3.37 -3.59 0.33
N ILE A 57 -2.48 -2.77 0.90
CA ILE A 57 -1.03 -2.97 0.73
C ILE A 57 -0.59 -4.33 1.30
N LEU A 58 -1.18 -4.77 2.43
CA LEU A 58 -0.84 -6.02 3.11
C LEU A 58 -1.21 -7.29 2.31
N GLU A 59 -2.17 -7.19 1.39
CA GLU A 59 -2.59 -8.32 0.55
C GLU A 59 -1.65 -8.59 -0.63
N HIS A 60 -0.53 -7.85 -0.73
CA HIS A 60 0.52 -8.10 -1.72
C HIS A 60 1.62 -9.06 -1.21
N GLU A 61 1.54 -9.57 0.03
CA GLU A 61 2.43 -10.62 0.56
C GLU A 61 2.00 -12.02 0.12
#